data_AF-A0A376AB60-F1
#
_entry.id   AF-A0A376AB60-F1
#
_cell.length_a   1.000
_cell.length_b   1.000
_cell.length_c   1.000
_cell.angle_alpha   90.00
_cell.angle_beta   90.00
_cell.angle_gamma   90.00
#
_symmetry.space_group_name_H-M   'P 1'
#
loop_
_entity.id
_entity.type
_entity.pdbx_description
1 polymer ?
#
loop_
_entity_poly.entity_id
_entity_poly.type
_entity_poly.pdbx_seq_one_letter_code
_entity_poly.pdbx_strand_id
1 'polypeptide(L)' 'MALGFDRSGIVATIATIEGRMFYKSMTTFADHRVWQDVYHVPVDDLLLCVKFQADVVTEFTVMSFKEK' A
#
# COMPACT_ATOMS: atom_id res chain seq x y z
N MET A 1 -0.26 -11.58 9.96
CA MET A 1 -1.43 -12.06 9.21
C MET A 1 -1.36 -11.41 7.83
N ALA A 2 -1.07 -12.19 6.79
CA ALA A 2 -1.14 -11.69 5.42
C ALA A 2 -2.62 -11.70 5.01
N LEU A 3 -3.13 -10.58 4.50
CA LEU A 3 -4.48 -10.56 3.95
C LEU A 3 -4.54 -11.53 2.79
N GLY A 4 -5.65 -12.28 2.72
CA GLY A 4 -5.92 -13.29 1.68
C GLY A 4 -6.11 -12.71 0.28
N PHE A 5 -5.40 -11.65 -0.08
CA PHE A 5 -5.18 -11.30 -1.47
C PHE A 5 -4.26 -12.34 -2.08
N ASP A 6 -4.78 -13.06 -3.07
CA ASP A 6 -3.94 -13.83 -3.95
C ASP A 6 -3.09 -12.88 -4.82
N ARG A 7 -2.14 -13.44 -5.55
CA ARG A 7 -1.25 -12.64 -6.41
C ARG A 7 -2.03 -11.82 -7.44
N SER A 8 -3.18 -12.32 -7.90
CA SER A 8 -4.00 -11.62 -8.89
C SER A 8 -4.65 -10.37 -8.30
N GLY A 9 -5.18 -10.46 -7.08
CA GLY A 9 -5.77 -9.34 -6.36
C GLY A 9 -4.76 -8.25 -5.99
N ILE A 10 -3.51 -8.63 -5.66
CA ILE A 10 -2.43 -7.65 -5.44
C ILE A 10 -2.15 -6.87 -6.73
N VAL A 11 -1.97 -7.57 -7.86
CA VAL A 11 -1.71 -6.93 -9.16
C VAL A 11 -2.87 -6.02 -9.58
N ALA A 12 -4.11 -6.48 -9.43
CA ALA A 12 -5.30 -5.70 -9.73
C ALA A 12 -5.35 -4.42 -8.88
N THR A 13 -5.03 -4.50 -7.58
CA THR A 13 -4.99 -3.34 -6.69
C THR A 13 -3.90 -2.36 -7.08
N ILE A 14 -2.68 -2.84 -7.40
CA ILE A 14 -1.59 -1.95 -7.83
C ILE A 14 -1.99 -1.19 -9.10
N ALA A 15 -2.69 -1.85 -10.01
CA ALA A 15 -3.16 -1.24 -11.26
C ALA A 15 -4.21 -0.13 -11.07
N THR A 16 -4.85 -0.03 -9.90
CA THR A 16 -5.83 1.04 -9.60
C THR A 16 -5.22 2.22 -8.83
N ILE A 17 -3.93 2.16 -8.47
CA ILE A 17 -3.30 3.22 -7.70
C ILE A 17 -3.22 4.51 -8.52
N GLU A 18 -3.76 5.58 -7.94
CA GLU A 18 -3.71 6.93 -8.52
C GLU A 18 -2.85 7.86 -7.65
N GLY A 19 -2.29 8.92 -8.25
CA GLY A 19 -1.47 9.89 -7.53
C GLY A 19 -2.17 10.56 -6.34
N ARG A 20 -3.51 10.71 -6.38
CA ARG A 20 -4.31 11.26 -5.26
C ARG A 20 -4.34 10.37 -4.02
N MET A 21 -3.94 9.10 -4.15
CA MET A 21 -3.88 8.13 -3.05
C MET A 21 -2.55 8.20 -2.30
N PHE A 22 -1.59 8.98 -2.80
CA PHE A 22 -0.31 9.20 -2.12
C PHE A 22 -0.55 9.85 -0.76
N TYR A 23 0.01 9.24 0.28
CA TYR A 23 -0.06 9.78 1.64
C TYR A 23 1.24 10.50 2.00
N LYS A 24 2.38 9.81 1.92
CA LYS A 24 3.70 10.39 2.22
C LYS A 24 4.83 9.50 1.70
N SER A 25 6.01 10.09 1.55
CA SER A 25 7.28 9.37 1.47
C SER A 25 7.94 9.37 2.84
N MET A 26 8.49 8.23 3.27
CA MET A 26 9.21 8.10 4.53
C MET A 26 10.38 7.15 4.41
N THR A 27 11.41 7.33 5.23
CA THR A 27 12.53 6.40 5.30
C THR A 27 12.29 5.32 6.35
N THR A 28 13.07 4.23 6.30
CA THR A 28 13.01 3.19 7.34
C THR A 28 13.91 3.55 8.52
N PHE A 29 13.64 2.94 9.68
CA PHE A 29 14.54 3.07 10.83
C PHE A 29 15.88 2.33 10.60
N ALA A 30 15.84 1.21 9.87
CA ALA A 30 17.02 0.40 9.57
C ALA A 30 17.98 1.10 8.60
N ASP A 31 17.46 1.85 7.63
CA ASP A 31 18.24 2.67 6.70
C ASP A 31 17.48 3.95 6.31
N HIS A 32 18.05 5.10 6.66
CA HIS A 32 17.51 6.44 6.39
C HIS A 32 17.79 6.92 4.96
N ARG A 33 18.52 6.15 4.15
CA ARG A 33 18.76 6.44 2.73
C ARG A 33 17.72 5.79 1.82
N VAL A 34 16.99 4.81 2.34
CA VAL A 34 15.95 4.09 1.62
C VAL A 34 14.62 4.76 1.86
N TRP A 35 14.03 5.29 0.80
CA TRP A 35 12.70 5.91 0.82
C TRP A 35 11.62 4.89 0.46
N GLN A 36 10.49 5.04 1.14
CA GLN A 36 9.27 4.29 0.89
C GLN A 36 8.11 5.25 0.66
N ASP A 37 7.42 5.09 -0.47
CA ASP A 37 6.19 5.81 -0.75
C ASP A 37 5.01 5.03 -0.21
N VAL A 38 4.18 5.70 0.58
CA VAL A 38 3.00 5.14 1.23
C VAL A 38 1.75 5.65 0.53
N TYR A 39 0.91 4.72 0.09
CA TYR A 39 -0.38 4.99 -0.55
C TYR A 39 -1.52 4.43 0.30
N HIS A 40 -2.61 5.19 0.39
CA HIS A 40 -3.87 4.73 0.96
C HIS A 40 -4.86 4.41 -0.16
N VAL A 41 -5.02 3.11 -0.45
CA VAL A 41 -5.77 2.61 -1.62
C VAL A 41 -7.11 2.06 -1.16
N PRO A 42 -8.24 2.67 -1.54
CA PRO A 42 -9.56 2.12 -1.26
C PRO A 42 -9.82 0.91 -2.17
N VAL A 43 -10.19 -0.23 -1.58
CA VAL A 43 -10.57 -1.46 -2.29
C VAL A 43 -11.83 -2.01 -1.63
N ASP A 44 -12.94 -2.00 -2.36
CA ASP A 44 -14.27 -2.31 -1.81
C ASP A 44 -14.55 -1.53 -0.51
N ASP A 45 -14.82 -2.24 0.60
CA ASP A 45 -15.06 -1.66 1.93
C ASP A 45 -13.78 -1.56 2.79
N LEU A 46 -12.60 -1.73 2.19
CA LEU A 46 -11.29 -1.69 2.84
C LEU A 46 -10.48 -0.46 2.44
N LEU A 47 -9.61 -0.03 3.36
CA LEU A 47 -8.54 0.91 3.06
C LEU A 47 -7.18 0.22 3.26
N LEU A 48 -6.41 0.12 2.19
CA LEU A 48 -5.11 -0.53 2.16
C LEU A 48 -3.97 0.49 2.28
N CYS A 49 -2.97 0.17 3.10
CA CYS A 49 -1.66 0.79 3.08
C CYS A 49 -0.76 -0.02 2.17
N VAL A 50 -0.32 0.59 1.07
CA VAL A 50 0.63 0.01 0.13
C VAL A 50 1.92 0.80 0.20
N LYS A 51 3.04 0.12 0.43
CA LYS A 51 4.37 0.73 0.46
C LYS A 51 5.20 0.29 -0.72
N PHE A 52 5.77 1.26 -1.42
CA PHE A 52 6.72 1.04 -2.51
C PHE A 52 8.11 1.47 -2.08
N GLN A 53 9.11 0.70 -2.45
CA GLN A 53 10.52 1.05 -2.36
C GLN A 53 11.13 0.87 -3.74
N ALA A 54 11.52 1.97 -4.40
CA ALA A 54 12.07 1.95 -5.77
C ALA A 54 11.23 1.06 -6.71
N ASP A 55 9.94 1.38 -6.82
CA ASP A 55 8.95 0.67 -7.66
C ASP A 55 8.62 -0.78 -7.24
N VAL A 56 9.16 -1.27 -6.12
CA VAL A 56 8.86 -2.60 -5.57
C VAL A 56 7.92 -2.48 -4.38
N VAL A 57 6.81 -3.23 -4.39
CA VAL A 57 5.91 -3.33 -3.22
C VAL A 57 6.62 -4.06 -2.08
N THR A 58 6.81 -3.38 -0.95
CA THR A 58 7.43 -3.95 0.26
C THR A 58 6.40 -4.31 1.32
N GLU A 59 5.25 -3.64 1.33
CA GLU A 59 4.18 -3.90 2.28
C GLU A 59 2.81 -3.64 1.63
N PHE A 60 1.85 -4.51 1.95
CA PHE A 60 0.48 -4.45 1.46
C PHE A 60 -0.45 -4.90 2.60
N THR A 61 -1.00 -3.95 3.35
CA THR A 61 -1.74 -4.22 4.60
C THR A 61 -3.05 -3.46 4.67
N VAL A 62 -4.08 -4.03 5.30
CA VAL A 62 -5.33 -3.31 5.62
C VAL A 62 -5.08 -2.42 6.82
N MET A 63 -5.45 -1.15 6.69
CA MET A 63 -5.44 -0.21 7.81
C MET A 63 -6.76 -0.21 8.57
N SER A 64 -7.90 -0.28 7.87
CA SER A 64 -9.21 -0.39 8.50
C SER A 64 -10.28 -0.88 7.54
N PHE A 65 -11.41 -1.30 8.12
CA PHE A 65 -12.70 -1.36 7.43
C PHE A 65 -13.27 0.05 7.39
N LYS A 66 -13.84 0.44 6.26
CA LYS A 66 -14.66 1.64 6.18
C LYS A 66 -16.09 1.20 6.50
N GLU A 67 -16.53 1.41 7.75
CA GLU A 67 -17.97 1.27 8.05
C GLU A 67 -18.74 2.34 7.24
N LYS A 68 -19.82 1.91 6.58
CA LYS A 68 -20.78 2.83 5.97
C LYS A 68 -21.63 3.51 7.04
#